data_AF-A0A8T9FT81-F1
#
_entry.id   AF-A0A8T9FT81-F1
#
_cell.length_a   1.000
_cell.length_b   1.000
_cell.length_c   1.000
_cell.angle_alpha   90.00
_cell.angle_beta   90.00
_cell.angle_gamma   90.00
#
_symmetry.space_group_name_H-M   'P 1'
#
loop_
_entity.id
_entity.type
_entity.pdbx_description
1 polymer ?
#
loop_
_entity_poly.entity_id
_entity_poly.type
_entity_poly.pdbx_seq_one_letter_code
_entity_poly.pdbx_strand_id
1 'polypeptide(L)'
;MRNHFWAALASILLSVASVLDATAGEKAFGPFSVDDSTPGVITLNGEIDINSGLNFRRALQAAPEAKLVILNSPGGNVQIGLLIADDIHQRKLATYIPSGSKCFSACAFVFLAGAERKADGDLGVHQISSGSSDLVGAQLAISDIIEVLNRFGTPIDVMHVMFKTPPDDMHVFSQDEIRRYGLNRNASQRSDELAASSHEPQTTTKPIDGSESSDKQSSTSDQPTPDSHQASLPRDTALSPIEEFTKRPNRIAIYTGLDLFGDDISSIRVNDPAACASSCLVMNGQCKAFTFNTNPRLRKGPNCFLKSSAGRADGNSVAFSGRFLSGAEEDPSAFTMSVNDPQTALFDNVDLPGGDLSRRPHQSAKTPLACRLACVDEALCIAFTYIKAKRECWLKGSIGSPVFGKEMVSGVKKLETFSPAKVISLD
;
A
#
# COMPACT_ATOMS: atom_id res chain seq x y z
N MET A 1 -45.15 -74.17 7.86
CA MET A 1 -45.72 -73.24 8.87
C MET A 1 -44.64 -72.25 9.26
N ARG A 2 -44.89 -70.94 9.10
CA ARG A 2 -44.42 -69.78 9.91
C ARG A 2 -42.94 -69.78 10.36
N ASN A 3 -42.09 -68.81 10.02
CA ASN A 3 -42.29 -67.36 10.11
C ASN A 3 -41.27 -66.61 9.24
N HIS A 4 -41.75 -65.53 8.60
CA HIS A 4 -40.98 -64.49 7.94
C HIS A 4 -40.26 -63.61 8.96
N PHE A 5 -38.98 -63.30 8.75
CA PHE A 5 -38.33 -62.12 9.31
C PHE A 5 -37.82 -61.25 8.17
N TRP A 6 -38.35 -60.03 8.14
CA TRP A 6 -38.09 -58.98 7.18
C TRP A 6 -36.68 -58.41 7.38
N ALA A 7 -35.90 -58.27 6.31
CA ALA A 7 -34.72 -57.41 6.26
C ALA A 7 -34.99 -56.31 5.23
N ALA A 8 -35.60 -55.21 5.69
CA ALA A 8 -35.70 -53.98 4.91
C ALA A 8 -34.52 -53.08 5.31
N LEU A 9 -33.50 -53.04 4.46
CA LEU A 9 -32.40 -52.07 4.53
C LEU A 9 -32.93 -50.71 4.08
N ALA A 10 -33.30 -49.86 5.06
CA ALA A 10 -33.57 -48.45 4.83
C ALA A 10 -32.24 -47.68 4.79
N SER A 11 -31.69 -47.50 3.59
CA SER A 11 -30.59 -46.57 3.35
C SER A 11 -31.12 -45.14 3.41
N ILE A 12 -30.93 -44.47 4.55
CA ILE A 12 -31.14 -43.03 4.68
C ILE A 12 -29.94 -42.33 4.03
N LEU A 13 -30.10 -41.94 2.77
CA LEU A 13 -29.22 -40.99 2.09
C LEU A 13 -29.52 -39.58 2.67
N LEU A 14 -28.75 -39.16 3.67
CA LEU A 14 -28.66 -37.75 4.04
C LEU A 14 -27.92 -37.02 2.90
N SER A 15 -28.68 -36.35 2.04
CA SER A 15 -28.13 -35.38 1.11
C SER A 15 -27.64 -34.17 1.88
N VAL A 16 -26.35 -34.18 2.23
CA VAL A 16 -25.65 -32.96 2.65
C VAL A 16 -25.51 -32.11 1.40
N ALA A 17 -26.42 -31.15 1.21
CA ALA A 17 -26.22 -30.06 0.27
C ALA A 17 -25.05 -29.23 0.80
N SER A 18 -23.87 -29.47 0.24
CA SER A 18 -22.71 -28.61 0.40
C SER A 18 -23.08 -27.25 -0.18
N VAL A 19 -23.37 -26.30 0.71
CA VAL A 19 -23.29 -24.88 0.40
C VAL A 19 -21.81 -24.66 0.09
N LEU A 20 -21.48 -24.55 -1.20
CA LEU A 20 -20.21 -24.02 -1.63
C LEU A 20 -20.18 -22.58 -1.14
N ASP A 21 -19.45 -22.33 -0.05
CA ASP A 21 -18.92 -21.00 0.22
C ASP A 21 -18.16 -20.59 -1.03
N ALA A 22 -18.75 -19.69 -1.81
CA ALA A 22 -18.06 -19.03 -2.90
C ALA A 22 -16.94 -18.22 -2.26
N THR A 23 -15.73 -18.76 -2.26
CA THR A 23 -14.53 -17.98 -1.98
C THR A 23 -14.53 -16.84 -2.97
N ALA A 24 -14.67 -15.59 -2.48
CA ALA A 24 -14.41 -14.38 -3.24
C ALA A 24 -13.11 -14.58 -4.03
N GLY A 25 -13.23 -14.64 -5.35
CA GLY A 25 -12.19 -15.13 -6.23
C GLY A 25 -11.75 -14.05 -7.18
N GLU A 26 -10.44 -13.84 -7.29
CA GLU A 26 -9.88 -12.97 -8.31
C GLU A 26 -10.29 -13.46 -9.71
N LYS A 27 -10.91 -12.57 -10.50
CA LYS A 27 -11.29 -12.82 -11.88
C LYS A 27 -10.29 -12.15 -12.79
N ALA A 28 -9.57 -12.95 -13.58
CA ALA A 28 -8.59 -12.47 -14.54
C ALA A 28 -9.17 -12.37 -15.97
N PHE A 29 -8.81 -11.30 -16.67
CA PHE A 29 -9.12 -11.00 -18.06
C PHE A 29 -7.83 -10.56 -18.74
N GLY A 30 -7.05 -11.51 -19.28
CA GLY A 30 -5.72 -11.21 -19.83
C GLY A 30 -4.82 -10.55 -18.78
N PRO A 31 -4.22 -9.37 -19.05
CA PRO A 31 -3.39 -8.67 -18.07
C PRO A 31 -4.23 -7.91 -17.02
N PHE A 32 -5.56 -7.97 -17.07
CA PHE A 32 -6.42 -7.31 -16.10
C PHE A 32 -6.95 -8.28 -15.06
N SER A 33 -7.10 -7.83 -13.81
CA SER A 33 -7.82 -8.58 -12.79
C SER A 33 -8.75 -7.71 -11.97
N VAL A 34 -9.81 -8.36 -11.45
CA VAL A 34 -10.79 -7.79 -10.54
C VAL A 34 -10.90 -8.75 -9.35
N ASP A 35 -10.71 -8.23 -8.15
CA ASP A 35 -10.95 -8.98 -6.93
C ASP A 35 -12.34 -8.63 -6.39
N ASP A 36 -13.14 -9.66 -6.09
CA ASP A 36 -14.47 -9.51 -5.49
C ASP A 36 -14.39 -8.81 -4.12
N SER A 37 -13.23 -8.84 -3.45
CA SER A 37 -12.95 -8.08 -2.24
C SER A 37 -12.83 -6.57 -2.51
N THR A 38 -12.26 -6.17 -3.64
CA THR A 38 -12.08 -4.76 -4.01
C THR A 38 -12.82 -4.40 -5.30
N PRO A 39 -14.17 -4.43 -5.33
CA PRO A 39 -14.96 -4.26 -6.55
C PRO A 39 -14.84 -2.88 -7.20
N GLY A 40 -14.29 -1.90 -6.48
CA GLY A 40 -13.96 -0.56 -6.97
C GLY A 40 -12.62 -0.46 -7.71
N VAL A 41 -11.86 -1.56 -7.82
CA VAL A 41 -10.48 -1.58 -8.32
C VAL A 41 -10.34 -2.56 -9.48
N ILE A 42 -9.67 -2.11 -10.54
CA ILE A 42 -9.18 -2.97 -11.63
C ILE A 42 -7.66 -2.90 -11.62
N THR A 43 -6.98 -4.05 -11.66
CA THR A 43 -5.52 -4.09 -11.76
C THR A 43 -5.11 -4.40 -13.19
N LEU A 44 -4.15 -3.66 -13.75
CA LEU A 44 -3.42 -3.99 -14.97
C LEU A 44 -2.02 -4.49 -14.57
N ASN A 45 -1.77 -5.78 -14.75
CA ASN A 45 -0.47 -6.42 -14.50
C ASN A 45 -0.03 -7.23 -15.72
N GLY A 46 0.93 -6.70 -16.48
CA GLY A 46 1.48 -7.37 -17.66
C GLY A 46 1.45 -6.52 -18.94
N GLU A 47 1.74 -7.15 -20.07
CA GLU A 47 1.85 -6.51 -21.37
C GLU A 47 0.49 -6.10 -21.95
N ILE A 48 0.45 -4.96 -22.65
CA ILE A 48 -0.71 -4.51 -23.43
C ILE A 48 -0.63 -5.12 -24.84
N ASP A 49 -1.24 -6.29 -25.01
CA ASP A 49 -1.31 -7.00 -26.29
C ASP A 49 -2.52 -6.60 -27.15
N ILE A 50 -2.70 -7.24 -28.31
CA ILE A 50 -3.84 -7.00 -29.21
C ILE A 50 -5.21 -7.31 -28.60
N ASN A 51 -5.27 -8.17 -27.58
CA ASN A 51 -6.51 -8.58 -26.92
C ASN A 51 -6.86 -7.72 -25.70
N SER A 52 -5.91 -6.92 -25.23
CA SER A 52 -6.00 -6.16 -23.98
C SER A 52 -7.19 -5.19 -23.97
N GLY A 53 -7.54 -4.59 -25.11
CA GLY A 53 -8.73 -3.71 -25.20
C GLY A 53 -10.07 -4.44 -25.01
N LEU A 54 -10.19 -5.70 -25.45
CA LEU A 54 -11.39 -6.51 -25.16
C LEU A 54 -11.38 -6.98 -23.70
N ASN A 55 -10.22 -7.38 -23.20
CA ASN A 55 -10.03 -7.82 -21.84
C ASN A 55 -10.36 -6.73 -20.81
N PHE A 56 -9.94 -5.49 -21.07
CA PHE A 56 -10.28 -4.35 -20.22
C PHE A 56 -11.78 -4.09 -20.16
N ARG A 57 -12.48 -4.14 -21.31
CA ARG A 57 -13.94 -3.99 -21.35
C ARG A 57 -14.67 -5.10 -20.60
N ARG A 58 -14.16 -6.33 -20.60
CA ARG A 58 -14.69 -7.43 -19.78
C ARG A 58 -14.45 -7.19 -18.29
N ALA A 59 -13.27 -6.70 -17.90
CA ALA A 59 -12.99 -6.31 -16.53
C ALA A 59 -13.94 -5.19 -16.05
N LEU A 60 -14.18 -4.17 -16.88
CA LEU A 60 -15.16 -3.11 -16.60
C LEU A 60 -16.60 -3.62 -16.47
N GLN A 61 -16.97 -4.68 -17.20
CA GLN A 61 -18.28 -5.32 -17.05
C GLN A 61 -18.38 -6.13 -15.76
N ALA A 62 -17.28 -6.76 -15.33
CA ALA A 62 -17.21 -7.49 -14.07
C ALA A 62 -17.13 -6.55 -12.85
N ALA A 63 -16.58 -5.35 -13.02
CA ALA A 63 -16.44 -4.31 -12.00
C ALA A 63 -17.19 -3.02 -12.42
N PRO A 64 -18.53 -3.00 -12.43
CA PRO A 64 -19.30 -1.83 -12.85
C PRO A 64 -19.11 -0.61 -11.93
N GLU A 65 -18.71 -0.84 -10.68
CA GLU A 65 -18.43 0.19 -9.67
C GLU A 65 -16.95 0.63 -9.64
N ALA A 66 -16.14 0.18 -10.60
CA ALA A 66 -14.72 0.52 -10.66
C ALA A 66 -14.52 2.04 -10.67
N LYS A 67 -13.65 2.52 -9.78
CA LYS A 67 -13.22 3.92 -9.69
C LYS A 67 -11.72 4.08 -9.87
N LEU A 68 -10.95 3.01 -9.74
CA LEU A 68 -9.50 3.03 -9.76
C LEU A 68 -8.94 1.93 -10.68
N VAL A 69 -7.92 2.28 -11.46
CA VAL A 69 -7.07 1.32 -12.19
C VAL A 69 -5.66 1.36 -11.63
N ILE A 70 -5.18 0.23 -11.11
CA ILE A 70 -3.80 0.04 -10.65
C ILE A 70 -2.94 -0.40 -11.82
N LEU A 71 -1.76 0.18 -11.96
CA LEU A 71 -0.92 0.02 -13.14
C LEU A 71 0.43 -0.59 -12.79
N ASN A 72 0.69 -1.77 -13.37
CA ASN A 72 1.98 -2.42 -13.41
C ASN A 72 2.19 -3.06 -14.80
N SER A 73 2.68 -2.30 -15.77
CA SER A 73 2.84 -2.76 -17.15
C SER A 73 4.13 -2.23 -17.78
N PRO A 74 4.88 -3.08 -18.50
CA PRO A 74 5.99 -2.63 -19.34
C PRO A 74 5.53 -1.86 -20.60
N GLY A 75 4.22 -1.77 -20.85
CA GLY A 75 3.65 -1.23 -22.08
C GLY A 75 3.30 -2.35 -23.08
N GLY A 76 3.41 -2.05 -24.37
CA GLY A 76 3.04 -2.96 -25.44
C GLY A 76 2.51 -2.20 -26.66
N ASN A 77 1.41 -2.69 -27.24
CA ASN A 77 0.79 -2.12 -28.41
C ASN A 77 0.24 -0.70 -28.13
N VAL A 78 0.74 0.29 -28.87
CA VAL A 78 0.39 1.70 -28.71
C VAL A 78 -1.09 1.96 -28.98
N GLN A 79 -1.65 1.43 -30.07
CA GLN A 79 -3.05 1.65 -30.44
C GLN A 79 -3.99 1.07 -29.39
N ILE A 80 -3.71 -0.13 -28.88
CA ILE A 80 -4.52 -0.72 -27.81
C ILE A 80 -4.36 0.06 -26.50
N GLY A 81 -3.16 0.54 -26.17
CA GLY A 81 -2.92 1.42 -25.03
C GLY A 81 -3.75 2.69 -25.10
N LEU A 82 -3.83 3.33 -26.27
CA LEU A 82 -4.65 4.53 -26.50
C LEU A 82 -6.16 4.23 -26.38
N LEU A 83 -6.63 3.06 -26.86
CA LEU A 83 -8.03 2.66 -26.70
C LEU A 83 -8.41 2.44 -25.23
N ILE A 84 -7.56 1.75 -24.46
CA ILE A 84 -7.76 1.57 -23.02
C ILE A 84 -7.75 2.92 -22.30
N ALA A 85 -6.82 3.80 -22.68
CA ALA A 85 -6.72 5.16 -22.14
C ALA A 85 -7.99 5.98 -22.43
N ASP A 86 -8.57 5.87 -23.62
CA ASP A 86 -9.84 6.52 -23.97
C ASP A 86 -10.98 6.01 -23.08
N ASP A 87 -11.12 4.70 -22.90
CA ASP A 87 -12.13 4.10 -22.01
C ASP A 87 -11.98 4.60 -20.55
N ILE A 88 -10.75 4.69 -20.02
CA ILE A 88 -10.44 5.23 -18.69
C ILE A 88 -10.88 6.68 -18.58
N HIS A 89 -10.53 7.49 -19.58
CA HIS A 89 -10.82 8.92 -19.59
C HIS A 89 -12.33 9.19 -19.63
N GLN A 90 -13.05 8.51 -20.52
CA GLN A 90 -14.51 8.65 -20.68
C GLN A 90 -15.26 8.28 -19.40
N ARG A 91 -14.81 7.23 -18.70
CA ARG A 91 -15.38 6.76 -17.43
C ARG A 91 -14.90 7.55 -16.22
N LYS A 92 -13.95 8.48 -16.40
CA LYS A 92 -13.34 9.29 -15.34
C LYS A 92 -12.72 8.44 -14.22
N LEU A 93 -12.12 7.30 -14.57
CA LEU A 93 -11.43 6.45 -13.61
C LEU A 93 -10.14 7.13 -13.11
N ALA A 94 -9.79 6.86 -11.87
CA ALA A 94 -8.48 7.20 -11.32
C ALA A 94 -7.43 6.19 -11.77
N THR A 95 -6.17 6.60 -11.87
CA THR A 95 -5.04 5.73 -12.21
C THR A 95 -3.94 5.84 -11.15
N TYR A 96 -3.37 4.71 -10.76
CA TYR A 96 -2.35 4.67 -9.73
C TYR A 96 -1.22 3.71 -10.08
N ILE A 97 0.02 4.17 -9.95
CA ILE A 97 1.22 3.34 -10.07
C ILE A 97 1.78 3.17 -8.64
N PRO A 98 1.60 2.00 -8.01
CA PRO A 98 2.15 1.73 -6.68
C PRO A 98 3.68 1.77 -6.66
N SER A 99 4.25 2.02 -5.48
CA SER A 99 5.70 1.87 -5.26
C SER A 99 6.15 0.46 -5.67
N GLY A 100 7.30 0.36 -6.35
CA GLY A 100 7.83 -0.92 -6.86
C GLY A 100 7.18 -1.42 -8.17
N SER A 101 6.05 -0.83 -8.59
CA SER A 101 5.45 -1.10 -9.90
C SER A 101 6.01 -0.16 -10.97
N LYS A 102 5.81 -0.54 -12.23
CA LYS A 102 6.23 0.24 -13.40
C LYS A 102 5.08 0.46 -14.37
N CYS A 103 5.04 1.61 -15.03
CA CYS A 103 4.11 1.89 -16.11
C CYS A 103 4.87 2.59 -17.24
N PHE A 104 5.29 1.79 -18.21
CA PHE A 104 6.19 2.21 -19.27
C PHE A 104 5.52 2.22 -20.65
N SER A 105 6.06 3.02 -21.56
CA SER A 105 5.66 3.03 -22.97
C SER A 105 4.15 3.24 -23.11
N ALA A 106 3.43 2.34 -23.79
CA ALA A 106 1.98 2.40 -23.97
C ALA A 106 1.17 2.49 -22.65
N CYS A 107 1.70 1.98 -21.53
CA CYS A 107 1.05 2.14 -20.23
C CYS A 107 1.01 3.61 -19.79
N ALA A 108 2.00 4.43 -20.16
CA ALA A 108 2.01 5.84 -19.78
C ALA A 108 0.77 6.58 -20.31
N PHE A 109 0.24 6.19 -21.48
CA PHE A 109 -1.04 6.73 -21.99
C PHE A 109 -2.21 6.38 -21.08
N VAL A 110 -2.25 5.14 -20.60
CA VAL A 110 -3.25 4.61 -19.65
C VAL A 110 -3.18 5.41 -18.34
N PHE A 111 -1.99 5.64 -17.79
CA PHE A 111 -1.80 6.48 -16.60
C PHE A 111 -2.30 7.91 -16.82
N LEU A 112 -1.88 8.55 -17.92
CA LEU A 112 -2.19 9.95 -18.20
C LEU A 112 -3.68 10.19 -18.42
N ALA A 113 -4.44 9.20 -18.88
CA ALA A 113 -5.89 9.29 -19.03
C ALA A 113 -6.67 9.50 -17.73
N GLY A 114 -6.07 9.11 -16.59
CA GLY A 114 -6.71 9.14 -15.28
C GLY A 114 -7.28 10.51 -14.92
N ALA A 115 -8.51 10.51 -14.42
CA ALA A 115 -9.17 11.72 -13.94
C ALA A 115 -8.45 12.31 -12.72
N GLU A 116 -8.14 11.40 -11.81
CA GLU A 116 -7.14 11.56 -10.77
C GLU A 116 -6.02 10.59 -11.11
N ARG A 117 -4.78 10.99 -10.87
CA ARG A 117 -3.63 10.14 -11.17
C ARG A 117 -2.50 10.36 -10.20
N LYS A 118 -1.87 9.28 -9.75
CA LYS A 118 -0.73 9.32 -8.83
C LYS A 118 0.32 8.27 -9.19
N ALA A 119 1.58 8.67 -9.25
CA ALA A 119 2.72 7.79 -9.52
C ALA A 119 3.66 7.75 -8.31
N ASP A 120 3.55 6.70 -7.50
CA ASP A 120 4.54 6.39 -6.45
C ASP A 120 5.65 5.46 -6.98
N GLY A 121 5.33 4.63 -7.98
CA GLY A 121 6.29 3.82 -8.74
C GLY A 121 6.82 4.51 -10.01
N ASP A 122 7.41 3.72 -10.90
CA ASP A 122 8.14 4.23 -12.05
C ASP A 122 7.20 4.51 -13.23
N LEU A 123 7.15 5.78 -13.67
CA LEU A 123 6.46 6.21 -14.88
C LEU A 123 7.51 6.52 -15.96
N GLY A 124 7.42 5.83 -17.10
CA GLY A 124 8.44 5.91 -18.14
C GLY A 124 7.84 6.13 -19.53
N VAL A 125 8.47 7.02 -20.29
CA VAL A 125 8.06 7.38 -21.64
C VAL A 125 9.21 7.27 -22.63
N HIS A 126 8.87 6.90 -23.86
CA HIS A 126 9.76 6.97 -25.01
C HIS A 126 8.95 7.16 -26.30
N GLN A 127 9.61 7.48 -27.40
CA GLN A 127 8.93 7.63 -28.69
C GLN A 127 8.47 6.28 -29.24
N ILE A 128 7.43 6.29 -30.08
CA ILE A 128 6.99 5.07 -30.75
C ILE A 128 8.08 4.52 -31.68
N SER A 129 8.27 3.21 -31.70
CA SER A 129 9.09 2.56 -32.72
C SER A 129 8.25 2.36 -33.98
N SER A 130 8.73 2.87 -35.12
CA SER A 130 8.21 2.47 -36.42
C SER A 130 9.11 1.38 -36.98
N GLY A 131 8.61 0.14 -37.03
CA GLY A 131 9.29 -0.97 -37.71
C GLY A 131 9.26 -0.86 -39.24
N SER A 132 8.57 0.15 -39.80
CA SER A 132 8.46 0.40 -41.23
C SER A 132 9.12 1.74 -41.60
N SER A 133 9.65 1.82 -42.83
CA SER A 133 10.11 3.07 -43.45
C SER A 133 8.95 3.99 -43.89
N ASP A 134 7.74 3.75 -43.39
CA ASP A 134 6.53 4.53 -43.70
C ASP A 134 6.46 5.77 -42.81
N LEU A 135 7.07 6.85 -43.31
CA LEU A 135 7.08 8.15 -42.65
C LEU A 135 5.67 8.74 -42.49
N VAL A 136 4.73 8.42 -43.40
CA VAL A 136 3.36 8.94 -43.34
C VAL A 136 2.59 8.24 -42.23
N GLY A 137 2.69 6.92 -42.14
CA GLY A 137 2.10 6.14 -41.06
C GLY A 137 2.61 6.55 -39.68
N ALA A 138 3.92 6.79 -39.56
CA ALA A 138 4.53 7.30 -38.32
C ALA A 138 4.00 8.69 -37.94
N GLN A 139 3.84 9.60 -38.91
CA GLN A 139 3.31 10.94 -38.68
C GLN A 139 1.85 10.92 -38.22
N LEU A 140 1.03 10.05 -38.82
CA LEU A 140 -0.38 9.87 -38.40
C LEU A 140 -0.45 9.32 -36.97
N ALA A 141 0.35 8.32 -36.64
CA ALA A 141 0.39 7.77 -35.28
C ALA A 141 0.81 8.81 -34.23
N ILE A 142 1.79 9.66 -34.55
CA ILE A 142 2.20 10.77 -33.67
C ILE A 142 1.07 11.79 -33.52
N SER A 143 0.35 12.11 -34.60
CA SER A 143 -0.81 13.01 -34.56
C SER A 143 -1.90 12.49 -33.62
N ASP A 144 -2.24 11.20 -33.71
CA ASP A 144 -3.24 10.57 -32.84
C ASP A 144 -2.81 10.62 -31.36
N ILE A 145 -1.52 10.38 -31.08
CA ILE A 145 -0.98 10.47 -29.71
C ILE A 145 -1.09 11.89 -29.18
N ILE A 146 -0.70 12.91 -29.96
CA ILE A 146 -0.77 14.31 -29.53
C ILE A 146 -2.22 14.72 -29.24
N GLU A 147 -3.16 14.34 -30.11
CA GLU A 147 -4.58 14.61 -29.89
C GLU A 147 -5.08 14.03 -28.57
N VAL A 148 -4.77 12.75 -28.32
CA VAL A 148 -5.19 12.05 -27.09
C VAL A 148 -4.53 12.65 -25.86
N LEU A 149 -3.22 12.93 -25.90
CA LEU A 149 -2.48 13.50 -24.77
C LEU A 149 -2.95 14.92 -24.43
N ASN A 150 -3.29 15.73 -25.44
CA ASN A 150 -3.90 17.05 -25.24
C ASN A 150 -5.25 16.94 -24.53
N ARG A 151 -6.10 15.99 -24.95
CA ARG A 151 -7.40 15.74 -24.30
C ARG A 151 -7.26 15.32 -22.83
N PHE A 152 -6.16 14.66 -22.48
CA PHE A 152 -5.84 14.30 -21.10
C PHE A 152 -5.24 15.46 -20.28
N GLY A 153 -5.02 16.63 -20.89
CA GLY A 153 -4.32 17.75 -20.26
C GLY A 153 -2.89 17.35 -19.88
N THR A 154 -2.20 16.67 -20.80
CA THR A 154 -0.78 16.32 -20.62
C THR A 154 0.07 17.56 -20.94
N PRO A 155 1.02 17.95 -20.08
CA PRO A 155 1.89 19.09 -20.37
C PRO A 155 2.73 18.85 -21.63
N ILE A 156 2.94 19.92 -22.41
CA ILE A 156 3.77 19.87 -23.63
C ILE A 156 5.20 19.39 -23.31
N ASP A 157 5.74 19.77 -22.16
CA ASP A 157 7.08 19.32 -21.73
C ASP A 157 7.18 17.80 -21.61
N VAL A 158 6.10 17.14 -21.14
CA VAL A 158 6.03 15.68 -21.02
C VAL A 158 6.00 15.04 -22.42
N MET A 159 5.23 15.62 -23.34
CA MET A 159 5.20 15.16 -24.75
C MET A 159 6.57 15.32 -25.41
N HIS A 160 7.25 16.45 -25.19
CA HIS A 160 8.59 16.69 -25.71
C HIS A 160 9.59 15.67 -25.18
N VAL A 161 9.57 15.37 -23.87
CA VAL A 161 10.42 14.32 -23.27
C VAL A 161 10.13 12.96 -23.89
N MET A 162 8.85 12.59 -24.04
CA MET A 162 8.42 11.34 -24.68
C MET A 162 8.97 11.23 -26.11
N PHE A 163 8.70 12.21 -26.98
CA PHE A 163 9.07 12.14 -28.39
C PHE A 163 10.57 12.31 -28.66
N LYS A 164 11.32 12.91 -27.72
CA LYS A 164 12.79 13.02 -27.84
C LYS A 164 13.53 11.76 -27.39
N THR A 165 12.92 10.97 -26.52
CA THR A 165 13.56 9.76 -25.96
C THR A 165 13.58 8.65 -27.02
N PRO A 166 14.75 8.08 -27.39
CA PRO A 166 14.88 7.01 -28.38
C PRO A 166 13.99 5.79 -28.10
N PRO A 167 13.58 5.01 -29.13
CA PRO A 167 12.72 3.84 -28.91
C PRO A 167 13.37 2.71 -28.10
N ASP A 168 14.71 2.64 -28.15
CA ASP A 168 15.52 1.65 -27.41
C ASP A 168 15.97 2.17 -26.03
N ASP A 169 15.49 3.35 -25.62
CA ASP A 169 15.77 3.98 -24.32
C ASP A 169 14.46 4.27 -23.58
N MET A 170 14.56 4.64 -22.31
CA MET A 170 13.40 4.98 -21.47
C MET A 170 13.71 6.17 -20.58
N HIS A 171 12.94 7.24 -20.71
CA HIS A 171 12.97 8.32 -19.74
C HIS A 171 11.99 7.97 -18.61
N VAL A 172 12.53 7.53 -17.49
CA VAL A 172 11.77 7.34 -16.25
C VAL A 172 11.78 8.65 -15.46
N PHE A 173 10.60 9.22 -15.23
CA PHE A 173 10.49 10.50 -14.53
C PHE A 173 10.86 10.35 -13.05
N SER A 174 11.73 11.23 -12.57
CA SER A 174 11.99 11.38 -11.14
C SER A 174 10.76 11.94 -10.41
N GLN A 175 10.69 11.75 -9.10
CA GLN A 175 9.62 12.33 -8.28
C GLN A 175 9.57 13.87 -8.32
N ASP A 176 10.72 14.52 -8.56
CA ASP A 176 10.78 15.96 -8.77
C ASP A 176 10.24 16.38 -10.15
N GLU A 177 10.45 15.57 -11.19
CA GLU A 177 9.83 15.79 -12.50
C GLU A 177 8.32 15.55 -12.46
N ILE A 178 7.87 14.49 -11.79
CA ILE A 178 6.44 14.21 -11.56
C ILE A 178 5.77 15.42 -10.90
N ARG A 179 6.42 16.02 -9.90
CA ARG A 179 5.92 17.25 -9.24
C ARG A 179 5.98 18.46 -10.19
N ARG A 180 7.12 18.69 -10.85
CA ARG A 180 7.34 19.86 -11.72
C ARG A 180 6.37 19.91 -12.90
N TYR A 181 6.11 18.77 -13.52
CA TYR A 181 5.21 18.66 -14.65
C TYR A 181 3.74 18.48 -14.24
N GLY A 182 3.41 18.38 -12.94
CA GLY A 182 2.03 18.13 -12.53
C GLY A 182 1.48 16.80 -13.05
N LEU A 183 2.33 15.76 -13.12
CA LEU A 183 1.91 14.44 -13.56
C LEU A 183 0.95 13.79 -12.56
N ASN A 184 1.12 14.07 -11.26
CA ASN A 184 0.11 13.74 -10.26
C ASN A 184 -1.02 14.78 -10.30
N ARG A 185 -2.26 14.33 -10.42
CA ARG A 185 -3.47 15.19 -10.45
C ARG A 185 -4.48 14.69 -9.42
N ASN A 186 -4.93 15.58 -8.56
CA ASN A 186 -6.03 15.32 -7.62
C ASN A 186 -7.38 15.84 -8.18
N ALA A 187 -8.49 15.42 -7.55
CA ALA A 187 -9.84 15.74 -8.02
C ALA A 187 -10.11 17.25 -8.16
N SER A 188 -9.52 18.07 -7.28
CA SER A 188 -9.73 19.51 -7.21
C SER A 188 -9.02 20.27 -8.33
N GLN A 189 -7.80 19.86 -8.73
CA GLN A 189 -7.03 20.50 -9.81
C GLN A 189 -7.69 20.40 -11.18
N ARG A 190 -8.55 19.39 -11.40
CA ARG A 190 -9.30 19.21 -12.65
C ARG A 190 -10.36 20.30 -12.86
N SER A 191 -11.00 20.75 -11.79
CA SER A 191 -12.04 21.80 -11.82
C SER A 191 -11.49 23.11 -12.39
N ASP A 192 -10.29 23.47 -11.97
CA ASP A 192 -9.67 24.76 -12.30
C ASP A 192 -9.11 24.76 -13.74
N GLU A 193 -8.56 23.64 -14.23
CA GLU A 193 -8.06 23.51 -15.61
C GLU A 193 -9.21 23.51 -16.66
N LEU A 194 -10.33 22.84 -16.38
CA LEU A 194 -11.52 22.86 -17.25
C LEU A 194 -12.18 24.25 -17.29
N ALA A 195 -12.14 24.99 -16.18
CA ALA A 195 -12.60 26.38 -16.11
C ALA A 195 -11.64 27.36 -16.82
N ALA A 196 -10.33 27.10 -16.81
CA ALA A 196 -9.34 27.91 -17.52
C ALA A 196 -9.37 27.70 -19.05
N SER A 197 -9.70 26.48 -19.51
CA SER A 197 -9.77 26.12 -20.94
C SER A 197 -11.04 26.63 -21.66
N SER A 198 -12.04 27.14 -20.93
CA SER A 198 -13.28 27.68 -21.49
C SER A 198 -13.23 29.17 -21.86
N HIS A 199 -12.06 29.81 -21.80
CA HIS A 199 -11.87 31.15 -22.36
C HIS A 199 -11.50 31.05 -23.85
N GLU A 200 -12.46 31.38 -24.72
CA GLU A 200 -12.25 31.54 -26.17
C GLU A 200 -11.10 32.52 -26.47
N PRO A 201 -10.25 32.24 -27.49
CA PRO A 201 -9.28 33.21 -27.96
C PRO A 201 -10.00 34.40 -28.61
N GLN A 202 -9.95 35.56 -27.96
CA GLN A 202 -10.38 36.83 -28.57
C GLN A 202 -9.44 37.17 -29.73
N THR A 203 -9.90 36.93 -30.96
CA THR A 203 -9.29 37.44 -32.19
C THR A 203 -9.46 38.95 -32.25
N THR A 204 -8.49 39.70 -31.75
CA THR A 204 -8.37 41.13 -32.05
C THR A 204 -7.61 41.30 -33.37
N THR A 205 -8.34 41.29 -34.49
CA THR A 205 -7.84 41.88 -35.74
C THR A 205 -7.83 43.40 -35.58
N LYS A 206 -6.63 43.99 -35.48
CA LYS A 206 -6.44 45.44 -35.53
C LYS A 206 -5.98 45.82 -36.94
N PRO A 207 -6.68 46.71 -37.66
CA PRO A 207 -6.20 47.22 -38.94
C PRO A 207 -4.96 48.10 -38.74
N ILE A 208 -4.02 47.95 -39.65
CA ILE A 208 -2.87 48.84 -39.82
C ILE A 208 -3.40 50.11 -40.49
N ASP A 209 -3.32 51.25 -39.80
CA ASP A 209 -3.04 52.51 -40.48
C ASP A 209 -2.35 53.51 -39.55
N GLY A 210 -1.48 54.33 -40.15
CA GLY A 210 -0.50 55.15 -39.46
C GLY A 210 -0.95 56.56 -39.07
N SER A 211 0.05 57.30 -38.56
CA SER A 211 0.13 58.74 -38.26
C SER A 211 -0.22 59.20 -36.84
N GLU A 212 0.88 59.56 -36.16
CA GLU A 212 1.17 60.81 -35.42
C GLU A 212 0.31 61.28 -34.23
N SER A 213 1.02 61.30 -33.09
CA SER A 213 1.10 62.34 -32.05
C SER A 213 -0.19 62.88 -31.40
N SER A 214 -0.32 62.70 -30.08
CA SER A 214 0.01 63.74 -29.10
C SER A 214 -0.39 63.32 -27.68
N ASP A 215 0.42 63.78 -26.72
CA ASP A 215 0.37 63.55 -25.29
C ASP A 215 -0.98 63.84 -24.60
N LYS A 216 -1.37 63.03 -23.61
CA LYS A 216 -1.16 63.36 -22.17
C LYS A 216 -1.80 62.33 -21.23
N GLN A 217 -1.01 62.02 -20.23
CA GLN A 217 -1.27 61.15 -19.09
C GLN A 217 -1.74 61.99 -17.89
N SER A 218 -2.64 61.46 -17.05
CA SER A 218 -2.76 61.66 -15.59
C SER A 218 -4.20 61.28 -15.15
N SER A 219 -4.46 60.14 -14.52
CA SER A 219 -4.26 59.74 -13.11
C SER A 219 -5.39 60.17 -12.15
N THR A 220 -5.76 59.22 -11.27
CA THR A 220 -6.44 59.26 -9.95
C THR A 220 -7.39 58.05 -9.87
N SER A 221 -6.99 56.94 -9.22
CA SER A 221 -7.07 56.66 -7.79
C SER A 221 -8.50 56.72 -7.27
N ASP A 222 -9.08 55.56 -6.94
CA ASP A 222 -9.72 55.38 -5.64
C ASP A 222 -9.93 53.91 -5.28
N GLN A 223 -9.66 53.64 -4.01
CA GLN A 223 -9.73 52.36 -3.31
C GLN A 223 -11.00 52.35 -2.47
N PRO A 224 -11.62 51.18 -2.24
CA PRO A 224 -12.17 50.95 -0.90
C PRO A 224 -11.95 49.53 -0.35
N THR A 225 -11.38 49.55 0.87
CA THR A 225 -11.64 48.77 2.10
C THR A 225 -12.02 47.28 2.11
N PRO A 226 -11.54 46.51 3.14
CA PRO A 226 -11.68 45.06 3.25
C PRO A 226 -12.85 44.65 4.15
N ASP A 227 -13.71 43.72 3.69
CA ASP A 227 -14.72 43.09 4.52
C ASP A 227 -14.64 41.55 4.50
N SER A 228 -14.53 41.01 5.72
CA SER A 228 -14.94 39.67 6.18
C SER A 228 -14.59 38.43 5.35
N HIS A 229 -13.45 37.81 5.65
CA HIS A 229 -13.25 36.37 5.43
C HIS A 229 -14.02 35.56 6.48
N GLN A 230 -15.28 35.23 6.21
CA GLN A 230 -15.89 34.04 6.79
C GLN A 230 -15.48 32.84 5.92
N ALA A 231 -14.43 32.16 6.36
CA ALA A 231 -14.07 30.85 5.84
C ALA A 231 -15.20 29.87 6.18
N SER A 232 -16.04 29.55 5.19
CA SER A 232 -16.92 28.40 5.23
C SER A 232 -16.05 27.14 5.33
N LEU A 233 -16.20 26.39 6.43
CA LEU A 233 -15.63 25.05 6.61
C LEU A 233 -15.99 24.16 5.40
N PRO A 234 -15.05 23.40 4.81
CA PRO A 234 -15.39 22.49 3.73
C PRO A 234 -16.29 21.35 4.24
N ARG A 235 -17.34 21.10 3.45
CA ARG A 235 -18.23 19.93 3.51
C ARG A 235 -17.43 18.65 3.62
N ASP A 236 -17.98 17.66 4.34
CA ASP A 236 -17.50 16.27 4.43
C ASP A 236 -16.79 15.82 3.14
N THR A 237 -15.46 15.89 3.13
CA THR A 237 -14.66 15.49 1.97
C THR A 237 -14.57 13.97 1.99
N ALA A 238 -15.46 13.32 1.25
CA ALA A 238 -15.26 11.93 0.86
C ALA A 238 -13.85 11.81 0.26
N LEU A 239 -13.07 10.83 0.73
CA LEU A 239 -11.71 10.60 0.24
C LEU A 239 -11.74 10.31 -1.26
N SER A 240 -10.71 10.77 -1.97
CA SER A 240 -10.50 10.41 -3.37
C SER A 240 -10.36 8.88 -3.54
N PRO A 241 -10.67 8.26 -4.70
CA PRO A 241 -10.49 6.82 -4.90
C PRO A 241 -9.05 6.35 -4.61
N ILE A 242 -8.05 7.15 -4.98
CA ILE A 242 -6.64 6.85 -4.69
C ILE A 242 -6.38 6.97 -3.19
N GLU A 243 -6.92 8.00 -2.53
CA GLU A 243 -6.76 8.17 -1.08
C GLU A 243 -7.45 7.07 -0.27
N GLU A 244 -8.64 6.65 -0.70
CA GLU A 244 -9.36 5.53 -0.13
C GLU A 244 -8.52 4.25 -0.24
N PHE A 245 -7.97 3.97 -1.42
CA PHE A 245 -7.13 2.79 -1.66
C PHE A 245 -5.77 2.82 -0.92
N THR A 246 -5.13 3.98 -0.87
CA THR A 246 -3.76 4.13 -0.31
C THR A 246 -3.74 4.38 1.19
N LYS A 247 -4.82 4.91 1.80
CA LYS A 247 -4.84 5.26 3.23
C LYS A 247 -5.68 4.30 4.07
N ARG A 248 -6.74 3.69 3.53
CA ARG A 248 -7.55 2.75 4.30
C ARG A 248 -6.96 1.35 4.22
N PRO A 249 -6.85 0.65 5.36
CA PRO A 249 -6.45 -0.74 5.32
C PRO A 249 -7.58 -1.57 4.71
N ASN A 250 -7.28 -2.25 3.62
CA ASN A 250 -8.19 -3.19 2.96
C ASN A 250 -7.78 -4.64 3.19
N ARG A 251 -6.58 -4.88 3.74
CA ARG A 251 -6.09 -6.21 4.07
C ARG A 251 -5.45 -6.24 5.45
N ILE A 252 -5.32 -7.43 6.01
CA ILE A 252 -4.61 -7.67 7.27
C ILE A 252 -3.71 -8.90 7.17
N ALA A 253 -2.44 -8.74 7.51
CA ALA A 253 -1.50 -9.84 7.70
C ALA A 253 -1.53 -10.30 9.15
N ILE A 254 -1.83 -11.58 9.36
CA ILE A 254 -1.92 -12.22 10.68
C ILE A 254 -0.64 -12.98 10.97
N TYR A 255 -0.11 -12.82 12.18
CA TYR A 255 1.07 -13.51 12.67
C TYR A 255 0.77 -14.24 13.98
N THR A 256 1.30 -15.45 14.11
CA THR A 256 1.31 -16.21 15.35
C THR A 256 2.73 -16.25 15.92
N GLY A 257 2.85 -16.14 17.24
CA GLY A 257 4.15 -16.14 17.90
C GLY A 257 4.94 -14.83 17.75
N LEU A 258 4.39 -13.83 17.07
CA LEU A 258 5.01 -12.53 16.84
C LEU A 258 4.31 -11.46 17.68
N ASP A 259 5.07 -10.82 18.56
CA ASP A 259 4.68 -9.61 19.28
C ASP A 259 5.15 -8.39 18.47
N LEU A 260 4.21 -7.51 18.16
CA LEU A 260 4.54 -6.19 17.65
C LEU A 260 4.72 -5.33 18.89
N PHE A 261 5.93 -4.96 19.23
CA PHE A 261 6.25 -4.34 20.51
C PHE A 261 6.32 -2.81 20.40
N GLY A 262 5.65 -2.11 21.33
CA GLY A 262 5.65 -0.65 21.41
C GLY A 262 4.58 0.03 20.57
N ASP A 263 4.62 1.36 20.54
CA ASP A 263 3.67 2.24 19.83
C ASP A 263 2.20 2.01 20.18
N ASP A 264 1.93 1.55 21.40
CA ASP A 264 0.58 1.29 21.87
C ASP A 264 -0.18 2.60 22.07
N ILE A 265 -1.24 2.79 21.28
CA ILE A 265 -2.17 3.92 21.41
C ILE A 265 -3.35 3.58 22.33
N SER A 266 -3.66 2.29 22.50
CA SER A 266 -4.69 1.84 23.44
C SER A 266 -4.41 0.42 23.90
N SER A 267 -4.80 0.11 25.15
CA SER A 267 -4.67 -1.20 25.75
C SER A 267 -5.98 -1.59 26.40
N ILE A 268 -6.63 -2.62 25.86
CA ILE A 268 -7.99 -3.03 26.25
C ILE A 268 -8.04 -4.53 26.58
N ARG A 269 -9.15 -4.94 27.22
CA ARG A 269 -9.47 -6.35 27.38
C ARG A 269 -10.61 -6.74 26.44
N VAL A 270 -10.40 -7.76 25.64
CA VAL A 270 -11.38 -8.33 24.71
C VAL A 270 -11.37 -9.86 24.81
N ASN A 271 -12.39 -10.51 24.28
CA ASN A 271 -12.58 -11.96 24.44
C ASN A 271 -11.69 -12.79 23.51
N ASP A 272 -11.41 -12.28 22.32
CA ASP A 272 -10.70 -13.01 21.27
C ASP A 272 -9.90 -12.05 20.36
N PRO A 273 -9.00 -12.59 19.50
CA PRO A 273 -8.21 -11.76 18.60
C PRO A 273 -9.03 -11.00 17.55
N ALA A 274 -10.20 -11.50 17.13
CA ALA A 274 -11.03 -10.85 16.12
C ALA A 274 -11.67 -9.56 16.68
N ALA A 275 -12.08 -9.58 17.95
CA ALA A 275 -12.53 -8.39 18.67
C ALA A 275 -11.40 -7.35 18.83
N CYS A 276 -10.16 -7.82 19.02
CA CYS A 276 -8.99 -6.94 19.06
C CYS A 276 -8.76 -6.26 17.69
N ALA A 277 -8.80 -7.03 16.60
CA ALA A 277 -8.71 -6.52 15.23
C ALA A 277 -9.82 -5.50 14.92
N SER A 278 -11.06 -5.83 15.28
CA SER A 278 -12.23 -4.95 15.09
C SER A 278 -12.06 -3.62 15.81
N SER A 279 -11.51 -3.64 17.03
CA SER A 279 -11.24 -2.42 17.81
C SER A 279 -10.19 -1.53 17.15
N CYS A 280 -9.25 -2.10 16.40
CA CYS A 280 -8.26 -1.36 15.62
C CYS A 280 -8.88 -0.77 14.33
N LEU A 281 -9.69 -1.56 13.61
CA LEU A 281 -10.33 -1.16 12.35
C LEU A 281 -11.18 0.10 12.46
N VAL A 282 -11.96 0.21 13.54
CA VAL A 282 -12.85 1.36 13.77
C VAL A 282 -12.11 2.67 14.07
N MET A 283 -10.78 2.64 14.19
CA MET A 283 -9.94 3.82 14.45
C MET A 283 -9.53 4.59 13.17
N ASN A 284 -10.21 4.37 12.04
CA ASN A 284 -10.06 5.14 10.80
C ASN A 284 -8.59 5.33 10.35
N GLY A 285 -7.78 4.26 10.42
CA GLY A 285 -6.37 4.26 10.01
C GLY A 285 -5.37 4.82 11.03
N GLN A 286 -5.83 5.30 12.20
CA GLN A 286 -4.93 5.66 13.31
C GLN A 286 -4.25 4.42 13.90
N CYS A 287 -4.97 3.30 13.92
CA CYS A 287 -4.44 2.02 14.35
C CYS A 287 -3.97 1.22 13.13
N LYS A 288 -2.67 0.89 13.10
CA LYS A 288 -2.01 0.19 11.99
C LYS A 288 -1.68 -1.26 12.32
N ALA A 289 -1.69 -1.62 13.60
CA ALA A 289 -1.46 -2.98 14.03
C ALA A 289 -2.08 -3.24 15.39
N PHE A 290 -2.20 -4.52 15.75
CA PHE A 290 -2.50 -4.94 17.11
C PHE A 290 -1.68 -6.16 17.50
N THR A 291 -1.56 -6.37 18.80
CA THR A 291 -1.13 -7.64 19.38
C THR A 291 -2.12 -8.07 20.45
N PHE A 292 -2.58 -9.31 20.36
CA PHE A 292 -3.44 -9.97 21.30
C PHE A 292 -2.66 -11.06 22.06
N ASN A 293 -2.75 -11.05 23.38
CA ASN A 293 -2.15 -12.05 24.25
C ASN A 293 -3.11 -13.23 24.43
N THR A 294 -2.76 -14.37 23.82
CA THR A 294 -3.56 -15.61 23.81
C THR A 294 -3.40 -16.45 25.07
N ASN A 295 -2.60 -16.02 26.05
CA ASN A 295 -2.33 -16.81 27.24
C ASN A 295 -3.62 -17.05 28.06
N PRO A 296 -4.11 -18.29 28.18
CA PRO A 296 -5.36 -18.60 28.87
C PRO A 296 -5.28 -18.39 30.39
N ARG A 297 -4.07 -18.22 30.94
CA ARG A 297 -3.83 -17.94 32.36
C ARG A 297 -3.97 -16.45 32.70
N LEU A 298 -4.09 -15.56 31.70
CA LEU A 298 -4.20 -14.13 31.93
C LEU A 298 -5.60 -13.77 32.47
N ARG A 299 -5.69 -13.53 33.79
CA ARG A 299 -6.97 -13.24 34.49
C ARG A 299 -7.27 -11.75 34.68
N LYS A 300 -6.24 -10.89 34.71
CA LYS A 300 -6.34 -9.43 34.93
C LYS A 300 -5.47 -8.68 33.91
N GLY A 301 -5.69 -7.37 33.74
CA GLY A 301 -4.94 -6.52 32.79
C GLY A 301 -5.38 -6.62 31.32
N PRO A 302 -4.91 -5.73 30.45
CA PRO A 302 -5.23 -5.78 29.02
C PRO A 302 -4.66 -7.05 28.38
N ASN A 303 -5.36 -7.54 27.35
CA ASN A 303 -4.88 -8.63 26.49
C ASN A 303 -4.87 -8.23 25.02
N CYS A 304 -5.26 -7.00 24.69
CA CYS A 304 -5.28 -6.46 23.35
C CYS A 304 -4.60 -5.09 23.38
N PHE A 305 -3.58 -4.95 22.54
CA PHE A 305 -2.71 -3.79 22.48
C PHE A 305 -2.76 -3.21 21.06
N LEU A 306 -3.47 -2.09 20.90
CA LEU A 306 -3.71 -1.39 19.64
C LEU A 306 -2.59 -0.38 19.39
N LYS A 307 -2.10 -0.30 18.16
CA LYS A 307 -0.83 0.40 17.87
C LYS A 307 -0.94 1.38 16.71
N SER A 308 -0.24 2.50 16.83
CA SER A 308 -0.13 3.49 15.74
C SER A 308 0.82 3.07 14.61
N SER A 309 1.61 2.03 14.82
CA SER A 309 2.54 1.48 13.83
C SER A 309 2.71 -0.04 14.04
N ALA A 310 3.43 -0.74 13.15
CA ALA A 310 3.78 -2.14 13.38
C ALA A 310 4.80 -2.32 14.53
N GLY A 311 5.39 -1.24 15.03
CA GLY A 311 6.34 -1.27 16.15
C GLY A 311 7.60 -2.09 15.85
N ARG A 312 8.27 -2.52 16.92
CA ARG A 312 9.42 -3.43 16.85
C ARG A 312 8.91 -4.86 16.89
N ALA A 313 9.31 -5.69 15.94
CA ALA A 313 8.99 -7.10 15.99
C ALA A 313 9.82 -7.85 17.06
N ASP A 314 9.15 -8.70 17.84
CA ASP A 314 9.74 -9.52 18.90
C ASP A 314 9.01 -10.87 18.99
N GLY A 315 9.73 -11.95 19.29
CA GLY A 315 9.12 -13.28 19.34
C GLY A 315 8.51 -13.59 20.71
N ASN A 316 7.26 -14.04 20.71
CA ASN A 316 6.48 -14.38 21.89
C ASN A 316 5.41 -15.41 21.53
N SER A 317 5.54 -16.65 22.01
CA SER A 317 4.66 -17.77 21.62
C SER A 317 3.18 -17.59 21.97
N VAL A 318 2.84 -16.66 22.88
CA VAL A 318 1.44 -16.32 23.22
C VAL A 318 0.96 -15.02 22.55
N ALA A 319 1.72 -14.46 21.61
CA ALA A 319 1.30 -13.31 20.83
C ALA A 319 0.55 -13.75 19.56
N PHE A 320 -0.59 -13.10 19.32
CA PHE A 320 -1.30 -13.13 18.06
C PHE A 320 -1.39 -11.70 17.55
N SER A 321 -0.74 -11.39 16.45
CA SER A 321 -0.66 -10.02 15.94
C SER A 321 -1.31 -9.88 14.58
N GLY A 322 -1.91 -8.73 14.33
CA GLY A 322 -2.38 -8.33 13.01
C GLY A 322 -1.73 -7.02 12.60
N ARG A 323 -1.19 -6.99 11.38
CA ARG A 323 -0.72 -5.76 10.72
C ARG A 323 -1.70 -5.41 9.61
N PHE A 324 -2.29 -4.23 9.69
CA PHE A 324 -3.16 -3.69 8.67
C PHE A 324 -2.34 -3.20 7.48
N LEU A 325 -2.79 -3.53 6.28
CA LEU A 325 -2.14 -3.20 5.02
C LEU A 325 -3.12 -2.42 4.16
N SER A 326 -2.63 -1.31 3.60
CA SER A 326 -3.33 -0.63 2.51
C SER A 326 -3.26 -1.45 1.22
N GLY A 327 -4.06 -1.07 0.23
CA GLY A 327 -4.01 -1.72 -1.08
C GLY A 327 -2.72 -1.42 -1.84
N ALA A 328 -2.01 -0.36 -1.46
CA ALA A 328 -0.73 0.01 -2.05
C ALA A 328 0.47 -0.77 -1.48
N GLU A 329 0.32 -1.46 -0.34
CA GLU A 329 1.40 -2.23 0.27
C GLU A 329 1.47 -3.65 -0.32
N GLU A 330 2.68 -4.17 -0.52
CA GLU A 330 2.85 -5.57 -0.88
C GLU A 330 2.53 -6.50 0.30
N ASP A 331 2.25 -7.77 -0.02
CA ASP A 331 2.14 -8.79 1.01
C ASP A 331 3.48 -9.01 1.72
N PRO A 332 3.51 -9.00 3.06
CA PRO A 332 4.74 -9.16 3.80
C PRO A 332 5.33 -10.56 3.60
N SER A 333 6.61 -10.62 3.24
CA SER A 333 7.35 -11.87 3.09
C SER A 333 7.80 -12.45 4.43
N ALA A 334 8.22 -13.70 4.40
CA ALA A 334 8.83 -14.34 5.56
C ALA A 334 10.16 -13.66 5.91
N PHE A 335 10.42 -13.47 7.20
CA PHE A 335 11.69 -12.94 7.70
C PHE A 335 12.19 -13.75 8.89
N THR A 336 13.50 -13.76 9.09
CA THR A 336 14.14 -14.46 10.21
C THR A 336 14.74 -13.44 11.16
N MET A 337 14.50 -13.63 12.45
CA MET A 337 15.08 -12.78 13.49
C MET A 337 15.53 -13.58 14.71
N SER A 338 16.33 -12.92 15.53
CA SER A 338 16.71 -13.44 16.83
C SER A 338 15.58 -13.25 17.83
N VAL A 339 15.27 -14.29 18.60
CA VAL A 339 14.16 -14.32 19.54
C VAL A 339 14.62 -14.85 20.88
N ASN A 340 14.11 -14.20 21.93
CA ASN A 340 14.12 -14.68 23.30
C ASN A 340 12.67 -14.68 23.80
N ASP A 341 11.95 -15.78 23.53
CA ASP A 341 10.53 -15.92 23.88
C ASP A 341 10.34 -15.85 25.41
N PRO A 342 9.56 -14.88 25.92
CA PRO A 342 9.31 -14.72 27.35
C PRO A 342 8.68 -15.94 28.05
N GLN A 343 8.01 -16.83 27.31
CA GLN A 343 7.36 -18.01 27.89
C GLN A 343 8.25 -19.24 27.92
N THR A 344 9.16 -19.39 26.96
CA THR A 344 9.90 -20.64 26.73
C THR A 344 11.41 -20.51 26.86
N ALA A 345 11.95 -19.30 26.77
CA ALA A 345 13.38 -19.05 26.70
C ALA A 345 13.91 -18.14 27.82
N LEU A 346 13.10 -17.85 28.83
CA LEU A 346 13.50 -17.14 30.05
C LEU A 346 13.52 -18.08 31.25
N PHE A 347 14.58 -17.96 32.04
CA PHE A 347 14.86 -18.79 33.20
C PHE A 347 15.02 -17.91 34.43
N ASP A 348 14.05 -17.97 35.33
CA ASP A 348 14.13 -17.30 36.63
C ASP A 348 15.04 -18.06 37.59
N ASN A 349 15.79 -17.30 38.37
CA ASN A 349 16.76 -17.77 39.36
C ASN A 349 17.87 -18.66 38.77
N VAL A 350 18.25 -18.39 37.52
CA VAL A 350 19.35 -19.08 36.82
C VAL A 350 20.38 -18.04 36.41
N ASP A 351 21.65 -18.37 36.65
CA ASP A 351 22.81 -17.72 36.07
C ASP A 351 23.41 -18.58 34.96
N LEU A 352 23.92 -17.93 33.92
CA LEU A 352 24.71 -18.54 32.86
C LEU A 352 26.15 -18.02 32.99
N PRO A 353 27.02 -18.60 33.81
CA PRO A 353 28.33 -18.02 34.08
C PRO A 353 29.25 -18.01 32.85
N GLY A 354 30.06 -16.95 32.74
CA GLY A 354 31.06 -16.79 31.70
C GLY A 354 30.50 -16.36 30.33
N GLY A 355 31.38 -16.29 29.34
CA GLY A 355 31.00 -15.97 27.95
C GLY A 355 30.58 -14.51 27.72
N ASP A 356 30.77 -13.61 28.68
CA ASP A 356 30.33 -12.22 28.56
C ASP A 356 31.05 -11.49 27.41
N LEU A 357 30.27 -10.81 26.57
CA LEU A 357 30.78 -10.02 25.44
C LEU A 357 31.57 -8.79 25.88
N SER A 358 31.42 -8.38 27.15
CA SER A 358 32.05 -7.19 27.73
C SER A 358 32.49 -7.47 29.17
N ARG A 359 33.58 -6.83 29.59
CA ARG A 359 34.06 -6.85 30.99
C ARG A 359 33.24 -5.97 31.94
N ARG A 360 32.30 -5.19 31.41
CA ARG A 360 31.41 -4.30 32.14
C ARG A 360 29.95 -4.60 31.77
N PRO A 361 29.00 -4.41 32.71
CA PRO A 361 27.59 -4.63 32.43
C PRO A 361 27.09 -3.63 31.37
N HIS A 362 26.04 -4.02 30.65
CA HIS A 362 25.43 -3.20 29.60
C HIS A 362 24.95 -1.86 30.18
N GLN A 363 25.31 -0.76 29.52
CA GLN A 363 25.18 0.58 30.11
C GLN A 363 23.73 1.02 30.24
N SER A 364 22.89 0.78 29.22
CA SER A 364 21.50 1.24 29.17
C SER A 364 20.47 0.21 29.63
N ALA A 365 20.81 -1.08 29.66
CA ALA A 365 19.86 -2.15 29.93
C ALA A 365 19.72 -2.39 31.44
N LYS A 366 18.85 -1.60 32.08
CA LYS A 366 18.66 -1.59 33.55
C LYS A 366 17.42 -2.35 34.04
N THR A 367 16.79 -3.15 33.17
CA THR A 367 15.65 -4.01 33.50
C THR A 367 15.82 -5.36 32.81
N PRO A 368 15.16 -6.44 33.30
CA PRO A 368 15.21 -7.74 32.63
C PRO A 368 14.76 -7.66 31.17
N LEU A 369 13.68 -6.91 30.90
CA LEU A 369 13.16 -6.69 29.56
C LEU A 369 14.18 -5.95 28.67
N ALA A 370 14.77 -4.87 29.16
CA ALA A 370 15.78 -4.14 28.40
C ALA A 370 17.02 -5.00 28.13
N CYS A 371 17.41 -5.87 29.07
CA CYS A 371 18.53 -6.79 28.88
C CYS A 371 18.25 -7.84 27.83
N ARG A 372 17.04 -8.40 27.83
CA ARG A 372 16.55 -9.33 26.81
C ARG A 372 16.59 -8.68 25.42
N LEU A 373 15.98 -7.50 25.28
CA LEU A 373 15.93 -6.77 24.02
C LEU A 373 17.33 -6.39 23.53
N ALA A 374 18.24 -6.01 24.43
CA ALA A 374 19.63 -5.74 24.08
C ALA A 374 20.36 -6.99 23.54
N CYS A 375 20.08 -8.19 24.09
CA CYS A 375 20.63 -9.43 23.52
C CYS A 375 20.04 -9.79 22.15
N VAL A 376 18.74 -9.52 21.96
CA VAL A 376 18.08 -9.69 20.66
C VAL A 376 18.74 -8.81 19.60
N ASP A 377 19.06 -7.55 19.94
CA ASP A 377 19.65 -6.57 19.03
C ASP A 377 21.15 -6.80 18.78
N GLU A 378 21.86 -7.41 19.72
CA GLU A 378 23.29 -7.69 19.61
C GLU A 378 23.54 -8.99 18.83
N ALA A 379 24.11 -8.87 17.62
CA ALA A 379 24.35 -9.98 16.71
C ALA A 379 25.20 -11.11 17.35
N LEU A 380 26.20 -10.76 18.15
CA LEU A 380 27.09 -11.73 18.81
C LEU A 380 26.49 -12.35 20.08
N CYS A 381 25.38 -11.81 20.60
CA CYS A 381 24.76 -12.31 21.82
C CYS A 381 24.00 -13.60 21.53
N ILE A 382 24.23 -14.66 22.29
CA ILE A 382 23.44 -15.90 22.24
C ILE A 382 22.66 -16.14 23.53
N ALA A 383 22.99 -15.44 24.61
CA ALA A 383 22.30 -15.49 25.87
C ALA A 383 22.55 -14.23 26.71
N PHE A 384 21.74 -14.01 27.73
CA PHE A 384 21.99 -12.97 28.72
C PHE A 384 21.73 -13.48 30.14
N THR A 385 22.37 -12.83 31.12
CA THR A 385 21.96 -12.87 32.53
C THR A 385 21.68 -11.43 32.97
N TYR A 386 20.52 -11.21 33.58
CA TYR A 386 20.19 -9.99 34.30
C TYR A 386 20.17 -10.25 35.81
N ILE A 387 20.97 -9.49 36.56
CA ILE A 387 21.07 -9.59 38.03
C ILE A 387 20.17 -8.52 38.64
N LYS A 388 19.03 -8.91 39.24
CA LYS A 388 18.01 -7.97 39.73
C LYS A 388 18.55 -7.05 40.84
N ALA A 389 19.25 -7.62 41.82
CA ALA A 389 19.82 -6.87 42.96
C ALA A 389 20.79 -5.76 42.54
N LYS A 390 21.61 -6.01 41.51
CA LYS A 390 22.64 -5.08 41.03
C LYS A 390 22.16 -4.20 39.87
N ARG A 391 21.03 -4.53 39.26
CA ARG A 391 20.52 -3.92 38.02
C ARG A 391 21.52 -4.00 36.86
N GLU A 392 22.22 -5.13 36.79
CA GLU A 392 23.26 -5.39 35.81
C GLU A 392 22.76 -6.33 34.73
N CYS A 393 23.05 -5.99 33.48
CA CYS A 393 22.79 -6.83 32.32
C CYS A 393 24.11 -7.31 31.73
N TRP A 394 24.22 -8.61 31.53
CA TRP A 394 25.42 -9.27 31.02
C TRP A 394 25.06 -10.08 29.78
N LEU A 395 25.40 -9.53 28.61
CA LEU A 395 25.22 -10.16 27.29
C LEU A 395 26.35 -11.15 27.03
N LYS A 396 26.04 -12.32 26.48
CA LYS A 396 26.97 -13.46 26.38
C LYS A 396 27.04 -14.00 24.96
N GLY A 397 28.26 -14.28 24.50
CA GLY A 397 28.53 -14.93 23.22
C GLY A 397 28.69 -16.46 23.31
N SER A 398 28.72 -17.01 24.52
CA SER A 398 28.70 -18.46 24.77
C SER A 398 27.88 -18.77 26.02
N ILE A 399 27.34 -19.99 26.11
CA ILE A 399 26.56 -20.46 27.26
C ILE A 399 27.43 -21.42 28.07
N GLY A 400 27.78 -21.03 29.30
CA GLY A 400 28.40 -21.92 30.28
C GLY A 400 27.39 -22.86 30.94
N SER A 401 27.87 -23.72 31.85
CA SER A 401 26.99 -24.61 32.63
C SER A 401 26.04 -23.79 33.51
N PRO A 402 24.70 -23.92 33.37
CA PRO A 402 23.75 -23.14 34.15
C PRO A 402 23.89 -23.40 35.65
N VAL A 403 23.81 -22.35 36.46
CA VAL A 403 23.87 -22.42 37.92
C VAL A 403 22.63 -21.75 38.52
N PHE A 404 22.09 -22.31 39.60
CA PHE A 404 21.00 -21.66 40.32
C PHE A 404 21.52 -20.44 41.08
N GLY A 405 20.94 -19.27 40.77
CA GLY A 405 21.28 -17.99 41.39
C GLY A 405 20.01 -17.21 41.69
N LYS A 406 19.74 -16.95 42.99
CA LYS A 406 18.55 -16.17 43.37
C LYS A 406 18.59 -14.78 42.74
N GLU A 407 17.41 -14.28 42.37
CA GLU A 407 17.23 -12.93 41.81
C GLU A 407 17.94 -12.67 40.48
N MET A 408 18.17 -13.72 39.70
CA MET A 408 18.70 -13.63 38.33
C MET A 408 17.62 -14.00 37.31
N VAL A 409 17.66 -13.37 36.15
CA VAL A 409 16.88 -13.78 34.98
C VAL A 409 17.86 -14.04 33.86
N SER A 410 17.91 -15.28 33.39
CA SER A 410 18.69 -15.61 32.21
C SER A 410 17.77 -15.85 31.03
N GLY A 411 18.29 -15.65 29.82
CA GLY A 411 17.56 -16.02 28.62
C GLY A 411 18.50 -16.48 27.51
N VAL A 412 18.02 -17.40 26.70
CA VAL A 412 18.76 -17.96 25.56
C VAL A 412 18.13 -17.50 24.26
N LYS A 413 18.96 -17.04 23.32
CA LYS A 413 18.56 -16.52 22.03
C LYS A 413 18.55 -17.64 21.01
N LYS A 414 17.52 -17.68 20.17
CA LYS A 414 17.42 -18.57 19.01
C LYS A 414 17.05 -17.78 17.77
N LEU A 415 17.31 -18.34 16.59
CA LEU A 415 16.76 -17.80 15.34
C LEU A 415 15.38 -18.41 15.10
N GLU A 416 14.44 -17.57 14.71
CA GLU A 416 13.08 -17.98 14.37
C GLU A 416 12.62 -17.24 13.11
N THR A 417 11.92 -17.95 12.24
CA THR A 417 11.36 -17.40 11.01
C THR A 417 9.88 -17.15 11.21
N PHE A 418 9.46 -15.92 10.95
CA PHE A 418 8.06 -15.51 10.97
C PHE A 418 7.58 -15.28 9.56
N SER A 419 6.39 -15.76 9.26
CA SER A 419 5.67 -15.49 8.02
C SER A 419 4.22 -15.19 8.37
N PRO A 420 3.49 -14.42 7.55
CA PRO A 420 2.07 -14.25 7.74
C PRO A 420 1.39 -15.62 7.70
N ALA A 421 0.70 -15.98 8.77
CA ALA A 421 -0.14 -17.18 8.80
C ALA A 421 -1.26 -17.08 7.77
N LYS A 422 -1.77 -15.86 7.55
CA LYS A 422 -2.73 -15.53 6.51
C LYS A 422 -2.70 -14.03 6.21
N VAL A 423 -2.92 -13.65 4.96
CA VAL A 423 -3.37 -12.30 4.59
C VAL A 423 -4.85 -12.37 4.25
N ILE A 424 -5.67 -11.53 4.88
CA ILE A 424 -7.13 -11.55 4.78
C ILE A 424 -7.60 -10.20 4.25
N SER A 425 -8.54 -10.19 3.30
CA SER A 425 -9.24 -8.96 2.90
C SER A 425 -10.27 -8.53 3.94
N LEU A 426 -10.52 -7.23 4.05
CA LEU A 426 -11.30 -6.60 5.13
C LEU A 426 -12.68 -6.09 4.71
N ASP A 427 -13.12 -6.45 3.51
CA ASP A 427 -14.34 -5.92 2.88
C ASP A 427 -15.64 -6.56 3.40
#